data_AF-A0A820L9H9-F1
#
_entry.id   AF-A0A820L9H9-F1
#
_cell.length_a   1.000
_cell.length_b   1.000
_cell.length_c   1.000
_cell.angle_alpha   90.00
_cell.angle_beta   90.00
_cell.angle_gamma   90.00
#
_symmetry.space_group_name_H-M   'P 1'
#
loop_
_entity.id
_entity.type
_entity.pdbx_description
1 polymer ?
#
loop_
_entity_poly.entity_id
_entity_poly.type
_entity_poly.pdbx_seq_one_letter_code
_entity_poly.pdbx_strand_id
1 'polypeptide(L)'
;LSIVENDELKQQCKDTLNSLALNSSVNELYEKFASKLFDDLKQTSDNWLRSSRDRFIFETFIMQAGSSNRFFLNDIIEILRTVMNPERDPEVRNQCLLIIANLLQFIDEADMKTTISPYLVIIINECILPNMQWKAGRTAGAIRATAIATLWSLFQAKSFSFEQ
;
A
#
# COMPACT_ATOMS: atom_id res chain seq x y z
N LEU A 1 10.32 16.84 21.99
CA LEU A 1 11.46 16.41 21.14
C LEU A 1 11.00 15.74 19.83
N SER A 2 9.85 15.07 19.75
CA SER A 2 9.67 13.97 18.78
C SER A 2 8.98 14.22 17.42
N ILE A 3 8.71 15.45 16.99
CA ILE A 3 8.07 15.70 15.67
C ILE A 3 9.01 16.45 14.73
N VAL A 4 9.62 17.54 15.19
CA VAL A 4 10.57 18.33 14.40
C VAL A 4 11.82 17.54 14.02
N GLU A 5 12.39 16.76 14.94
CA GLU A 5 13.53 15.87 14.66
C GLU A 5 13.19 14.78 13.64
N ASN A 6 11.93 14.34 13.60
CA ASN A 6 11.48 13.30 12.68
C ASN A 6 11.25 13.86 11.27
N ASP A 7 10.77 15.10 11.16
CA ASP A 7 10.63 15.78 9.88
C ASP A 7 11.99 16.20 9.31
N GLU A 8 12.94 16.59 10.16
CA GLU A 8 14.32 16.85 9.76
C GLU A 8 15.02 15.58 9.24
N LEU A 9 14.87 14.45 9.94
CA LEU A 9 15.37 13.15 9.48
C LEU A 9 14.75 12.72 8.15
N LYS A 10 13.43 12.90 7.97
CA LYS A 10 12.77 12.62 6.69
C LYS A 10 13.32 13.49 5.57
N GLN A 11 13.58 14.77 5.86
CA GLN A 11 14.15 15.68 4.86
C GLN A 11 15.58 15.25 4.49
N GLN A 12 16.43 14.91 5.47
CA GLN A 12 17.77 14.39 5.22
C GLN A 12 17.77 13.10 4.40
N CYS A 13 16.84 12.18 4.66
CA CYS A 13 16.66 10.98 3.86
C CYS A 13 16.30 11.31 2.40
N LYS A 14 15.38 12.26 2.19
CA LYS A 14 15.00 12.73 0.85
C LYS A 14 16.18 13.37 0.13
N ASP A 15 16.94 14.23 0.82
CA ASP A 15 18.11 14.90 0.27
C ASP A 15 19.22 13.90 -0.09
N THR A 16 19.37 12.85 0.72
CA THR A 16 20.29 11.73 0.43
C THR A 16 19.83 10.93 -0.79
N LEU A 17 18.54 10.60 -0.90
CA LEU A 17 17.97 9.94 -2.08
C LEU A 17 18.16 10.78 -3.35
N ASN A 18 17.92 12.09 -3.26
CA ASN A 18 18.13 13.01 -4.37
C ASN A 18 19.61 13.13 -4.74
N SER A 19 20.53 13.13 -3.77
CA SER A 19 21.97 13.18 -4.06
C SER A 19 22.50 11.86 -4.65
N LEU A 20 21.98 10.70 -4.21
CA LEU A 20 22.27 9.40 -4.80
C LEU A 20 21.71 9.25 -6.21
N ALA A 21 20.62 9.97 -6.51
CA ALA A 21 20.01 9.95 -7.82
C ALA A 21 20.94 10.54 -8.91
N LEU A 22 21.99 11.31 -8.57
CA LEU A 22 23.06 11.84 -9.44
C LEU A 22 22.68 12.12 -10.92
N ASN A 23 22.60 11.07 -11.74
CA ASN A 23 22.34 11.10 -13.19
C ASN A 23 21.00 10.43 -13.62
N SER A 24 20.15 10.09 -12.66
CA SER A 24 18.92 9.29 -12.80
C SER A 24 17.81 9.93 -11.97
N SER A 25 16.55 9.56 -12.22
CA SER A 25 15.46 9.97 -11.34
C SER A 25 15.38 9.11 -10.07
N VAL A 26 14.79 9.64 -8.99
CA VAL A 26 14.51 8.85 -7.77
C VAL A 26 13.63 7.62 -8.08
N ASN A 27 12.79 7.71 -9.10
CA ASN A 27 11.96 6.60 -9.58
C ASN A 27 12.81 5.45 -10.15
N GLU A 28 13.85 5.76 -10.93
CA GLU A 28 14.79 4.76 -11.46
C GLU A 28 15.57 4.04 -10.34
N LEU A 29 15.85 4.73 -9.23
CA LEU A 29 16.44 4.09 -8.05
C LEU A 29 15.48 3.08 -7.42
N TYR A 30 14.19 3.43 -7.28
CA TYR A 30 13.18 2.47 -6.82
C TYR A 30 13.10 1.28 -7.76
N GLU A 31 13.03 1.50 -9.07
CA GLU A 31 13.03 0.44 -10.08
C GLU A 31 14.21 -0.54 -9.93
N LYS A 32 15.41 -0.01 -9.68
CA LYS A 32 16.64 -0.81 -9.60
C LYS A 32 16.78 -1.61 -8.31
N PHE A 33 16.35 -1.06 -7.18
CA PHE A 33 16.65 -1.65 -5.86
C PHE A 33 15.43 -2.26 -5.16
N ALA A 34 14.21 -1.95 -5.58
CA ALA A 34 13.01 -2.40 -4.86
C ALA A 34 12.69 -3.89 -5.07
N SER A 35 13.14 -4.52 -6.16
CA SER A 35 12.88 -5.96 -6.36
C SER A 35 13.42 -6.81 -5.20
N LYS A 36 14.68 -6.60 -4.80
CA LYS A 36 15.25 -7.29 -3.63
C LYS A 36 14.52 -6.94 -2.33
N LEU A 37 14.13 -5.68 -2.18
CA LEU A 37 13.35 -5.25 -1.02
C LEU A 37 12.02 -6.04 -0.93
N PHE A 38 11.31 -6.18 -2.05
CA PHE A 38 10.05 -6.92 -2.08
C PHE A 38 10.25 -8.42 -1.78
N ASP A 39 11.34 -9.02 -2.26
CA ASP A 39 11.67 -10.41 -1.92
C ASP A 39 11.84 -10.60 -0.41
N ASP A 40 12.55 -9.68 0.26
CA ASP A 40 12.73 -9.70 1.71
C ASP A 40 11.41 -9.46 2.46
N LEU A 41 10.59 -8.50 2.00
CA LEU A 41 9.30 -8.18 2.60
C LEU A 41 8.30 -9.34 2.51
N LYS A 42 8.28 -10.06 1.39
CA LYS A 42 7.39 -11.23 1.21
C LYS A 42 7.68 -12.31 2.23
N GLN A 43 8.96 -12.55 2.54
CA GLN A 43 9.38 -13.58 3.50
C GLN A 43 8.91 -13.32 4.93
N THR A 44 8.67 -12.06 5.30
CA THR A 44 8.27 -11.70 6.68
C THR A 44 6.80 -11.30 6.79
N SER A 45 6.11 -11.09 5.67
CA SER A 45 4.74 -10.55 5.59
C SER A 45 3.69 -11.36 6.35
N ASP A 46 3.93 -12.65 6.56
CA ASP A 46 3.03 -13.54 7.29
C ASP A 46 3.01 -13.27 8.82
N ASN A 47 4.08 -12.69 9.36
CA ASN A 47 4.27 -12.48 10.80
C ASN A 47 4.36 -10.99 11.18
N TRP A 48 3.87 -10.10 10.31
CA TRP A 48 3.83 -8.68 10.63
C TRP A 48 2.93 -8.37 11.82
N LEU A 49 3.40 -7.45 12.66
CA LEU A 49 2.69 -6.80 13.75
C LEU A 49 2.63 -5.29 13.48
N ARG A 50 1.83 -4.57 14.26
CA ARG A 50 1.70 -3.11 14.15
C ARG A 50 3.05 -2.38 14.18
N SER A 51 4.00 -2.86 14.98
CA SER A 51 5.34 -2.28 15.16
C SER A 51 6.41 -2.88 14.24
N SER A 52 6.07 -3.80 13.33
CA SER A 52 7.06 -4.43 12.44
C SER A 52 7.69 -3.40 11.52
N ARG A 53 9.04 -3.40 11.48
CA ARG A 53 9.83 -2.52 10.61
C ARG A 53 9.46 -2.72 9.14
N ASP A 54 9.33 -3.96 8.70
CA ASP A 54 9.02 -4.33 7.32
C ASP A 54 7.65 -3.78 6.87
N ARG A 55 6.65 -3.78 7.77
CA ARG A 55 5.36 -3.11 7.53
C ARG A 55 5.53 -1.62 7.27
N PHE A 56 6.34 -0.93 8.07
CA PHE A 56 6.61 0.50 7.88
C PHE A 56 7.40 0.77 6.60
N ILE A 57 8.34 -0.10 6.22
CA ILE A 57 9.08 0.01 4.97
C ILE A 57 8.13 -0.13 3.78
N PHE A 58 7.24 -1.13 3.81
CA PHE A 58 6.20 -1.33 2.79
C PHE A 58 5.25 -0.12 2.66
N GLU A 59 4.76 0.39 3.80
CA GLU A 59 3.91 1.59 3.84
C GLU A 59 4.64 2.82 3.25
N THR A 60 5.89 3.04 3.66
CA THR A 60 6.71 4.16 3.18
C THR A 60 6.97 4.04 1.69
N PHE A 61 7.29 2.84 1.19
CA PHE A 61 7.49 2.60 -0.22
C PHE A 61 6.26 3.01 -1.02
N ILE A 62 5.08 2.52 -0.65
CA ILE A 62 3.83 2.83 -1.37
C ILE A 62 3.54 4.34 -1.37
N MET A 63 3.76 5.00 -0.23
CA MET A 63 3.53 6.45 -0.11
C MET A 63 4.54 7.30 -0.90
N GLN A 64 5.81 6.88 -0.99
CA GLN A 64 6.88 7.69 -1.59
C GLN A 64 7.16 7.35 -3.06
N ALA A 65 6.86 6.13 -3.51
CA ALA A 65 7.12 5.70 -4.88
C ALA A 65 6.12 6.30 -5.89
N GLY A 66 4.94 6.78 -5.44
CA GLY A 66 3.94 7.42 -6.29
C GLY A 66 3.56 6.55 -7.49
N SER A 67 3.71 7.10 -8.70
CA SER A 67 3.42 6.38 -9.96
C SER A 67 4.32 5.17 -10.22
N SER A 68 5.50 5.11 -9.59
CA SER A 68 6.45 3.98 -9.71
C SER A 68 5.93 2.70 -9.05
N ASN A 69 4.91 2.80 -8.21
CA ASN A 69 4.21 1.63 -7.67
C ASN A 69 3.70 0.70 -8.77
N ARG A 70 3.40 1.22 -9.98
CA ARG A 70 2.92 0.43 -11.12
C ARG A 70 3.84 -0.74 -11.48
N PHE A 71 5.15 -0.59 -11.31
CA PHE A 71 6.14 -1.61 -11.63
C PHE A 71 6.17 -2.78 -10.64
N PHE A 72 5.63 -2.56 -9.44
CA PHE A 72 5.69 -3.51 -8.32
C PHE A 72 4.32 -4.02 -7.89
N LEU A 73 3.27 -3.77 -8.69
CA LEU A 73 1.90 -4.12 -8.32
C LEU A 73 1.75 -5.60 -7.98
N ASN A 74 2.38 -6.49 -8.75
CA ASN A 74 2.34 -7.93 -8.47
C ASN A 74 2.87 -8.25 -7.07
N ASP A 75 4.04 -7.70 -6.72
CA ASP A 75 4.68 -7.94 -5.42
C ASP A 75 3.90 -7.30 -4.26
N ILE A 76 3.39 -6.08 -4.48
CA ILE A 76 2.52 -5.37 -3.54
C ILE A 76 1.28 -6.21 -3.25
N ILE A 77 0.63 -6.75 -4.27
CA ILE A 77 -0.61 -7.51 -4.12
C ILE A 77 -0.35 -8.86 -3.46
N GLU A 78 0.77 -9.51 -3.75
CA GLU A 78 1.16 -10.75 -3.07
C GLU A 78 1.31 -10.55 -1.55
N ILE A 79 1.98 -9.48 -1.15
CA ILE A 79 2.09 -9.08 0.27
C ILE A 79 0.71 -8.77 0.84
N LEU A 80 -0.10 -7.97 0.14
CA LEU A 80 -1.45 -7.62 0.60
C LEU A 80 -2.32 -8.85 0.79
N ARG A 81 -2.32 -9.83 -0.13
CA ARG A 81 -3.09 -11.08 0.01
C ARG A 81 -2.68 -11.86 1.27
N THR A 82 -1.40 -11.88 1.58
CA THR A 82 -0.87 -12.55 2.79
C THR A 82 -1.33 -11.86 4.06
N VAL A 83 -1.16 -10.54 4.13
CA VAL A 83 -1.45 -9.73 5.32
C VAL A 83 -2.95 -9.54 5.54
N MET A 84 -3.74 -9.45 4.47
CA MET A 84 -5.18 -9.18 4.51
C MET A 84 -6.04 -10.39 4.86
N ASN A 85 -5.46 -11.59 5.01
CA ASN A 85 -6.17 -12.78 5.44
C ASN A 85 -6.89 -12.54 6.79
N PRO A 86 -8.22 -12.77 6.90
CA PRO A 86 -8.99 -12.47 8.11
C PRO A 86 -8.52 -13.11 9.43
N GLU A 87 -7.70 -14.15 9.35
CA GLU A 87 -7.10 -14.86 10.49
C GLU A 87 -5.78 -14.23 10.97
N ARG A 88 -5.26 -13.23 10.24
CA ARG A 88 -4.06 -12.47 10.60
C ARG A 88 -4.37 -11.32 11.56
N ASP A 89 -3.30 -10.69 12.04
CA ASP A 89 -3.36 -9.59 13.00
C ASP A 89 -4.34 -8.48 12.56
N PRO A 90 -5.35 -8.17 13.39
CA PRO A 90 -6.39 -7.21 13.03
C PRO A 90 -5.88 -5.77 12.88
N GLU A 91 -4.85 -5.37 13.63
CA GLU A 91 -4.30 -4.02 13.56
C GLU A 91 -3.51 -3.82 12.27
N VAL A 92 -2.71 -4.81 11.87
CA VAL A 92 -1.98 -4.76 10.60
C VAL A 92 -2.94 -4.72 9.42
N ARG A 93 -4.02 -5.52 9.43
CA ARG A 93 -5.06 -5.48 8.39
C ARG A 93 -5.70 -4.11 8.28
N ASN A 94 -6.02 -3.48 9.41
CA ASN A 94 -6.58 -2.13 9.40
C ASN A 94 -5.61 -1.12 8.78
N GLN A 95 -4.30 -1.22 9.06
CA GLN A 95 -3.29 -0.36 8.43
C GLN A 95 -3.17 -0.64 6.93
N CYS A 96 -3.17 -1.91 6.51
CA CYS A 96 -3.10 -2.26 5.10
C CYS A 96 -4.32 -1.79 4.30
N LEU A 97 -5.51 -1.68 4.89
CA LEU A 97 -6.66 -1.03 4.24
C LEU A 97 -6.42 0.46 3.94
N LEU A 98 -5.69 1.16 4.81
CA LEU A 98 -5.29 2.56 4.58
C LEU A 98 -4.20 2.64 3.50
N ILE A 99 -3.26 1.69 3.50
CA ILE A 99 -2.23 1.58 2.45
C ILE A 99 -2.89 1.34 1.09
N ILE A 100 -3.88 0.46 1.00
CA ILE A 100 -4.67 0.25 -0.22
C ILE A 100 -5.37 1.54 -0.62
N ALA A 101 -6.01 2.25 0.31
CA ALA A 101 -6.66 3.52 0.01
C ALA A 101 -5.68 4.54 -0.59
N ASN A 102 -4.44 4.62 -0.07
CA ASN A 102 -3.39 5.49 -0.60
C ASN A 102 -2.90 5.04 -1.98
N LEU A 103 -2.68 3.73 -2.19
CA LEU A 103 -2.31 3.20 -3.51
C LEU A 103 -3.34 3.58 -4.58
N LEU A 104 -4.62 3.56 -4.20
CA LEU A 104 -5.73 3.91 -5.09
C LEU A 104 -5.86 5.41 -5.36
N GLN A 105 -5.21 6.30 -4.60
CA GLN A 105 -5.21 7.75 -4.92
C GLN A 105 -4.50 8.05 -6.23
N PHE A 106 -3.57 7.20 -6.65
CA PHE A 106 -2.81 7.36 -7.89
C PHE A 106 -3.47 6.69 -9.10
N ILE A 107 -4.67 6.11 -8.95
CA ILE A 107 -5.33 5.34 -10.01
C ILE A 107 -5.72 6.16 -11.23
N ASP A 108 -5.89 7.48 -11.08
CA ASP A 108 -6.28 8.37 -12.18
C ASP A 108 -5.09 8.81 -13.05
N GLU A 109 -3.86 8.51 -12.63
CA GLU A 109 -2.68 8.69 -13.47
C GLU A 109 -2.71 7.67 -14.62
N ALA A 110 -2.59 8.15 -15.86
CA ALA A 110 -2.89 7.35 -17.07
C ALA A 110 -2.17 5.98 -17.12
N ASP A 111 -0.89 5.96 -16.77
CA ASP A 111 -0.08 4.74 -16.76
C ASP A 111 -0.46 3.80 -15.61
N MET A 112 -0.78 4.36 -14.44
CA MET A 112 -1.20 3.59 -13.27
C MET A 112 -2.57 2.95 -13.49
N LYS A 113 -3.53 3.68 -14.06
CA LYS A 113 -4.89 3.21 -14.35
C LYS A 113 -4.89 1.90 -15.16
N THR A 114 -4.13 1.89 -16.25
CA THR A 114 -4.05 0.75 -17.16
C THR A 114 -3.38 -0.44 -16.48
N THR A 115 -2.33 -0.18 -15.69
CA THR A 115 -1.54 -1.23 -15.03
C THR A 115 -2.27 -1.85 -13.84
N ILE A 116 -3.00 -1.06 -13.04
CA ILE A 116 -3.72 -1.56 -11.86
C ILE A 116 -5.05 -2.23 -12.21
N SER A 117 -5.68 -1.86 -13.33
CA SER A 117 -6.97 -2.40 -13.78
C SER A 117 -7.14 -3.93 -13.63
N PRO A 118 -6.21 -4.79 -14.14
CA PRO A 118 -6.34 -6.25 -14.00
C PRO A 118 -6.31 -6.74 -12.54
N TYR A 119 -5.70 -5.97 -11.65
CA TYR A 119 -5.54 -6.33 -10.25
C TYR A 119 -6.70 -5.88 -9.36
N LEU A 120 -7.54 -4.95 -9.82
CA LEU A 120 -8.60 -4.39 -8.98
C LEU A 120 -9.61 -5.44 -8.52
N VAL A 121 -9.93 -6.41 -9.38
CA VAL A 121 -10.80 -7.53 -9.01
C VAL A 121 -10.17 -8.34 -7.88
N ILE A 122 -8.86 -8.58 -7.92
CA ILE A 122 -8.11 -9.29 -6.89
C ILE A 122 -8.09 -8.49 -5.59
N ILE A 123 -7.79 -7.18 -5.65
CA ILE A 123 -7.77 -6.30 -4.48
C ILE A 123 -9.15 -6.28 -3.81
N ILE A 124 -10.23 -6.13 -4.58
CA ILE A 124 -11.59 -6.12 -4.03
C ILE A 124 -11.94 -7.47 -3.41
N ASN A 125 -11.79 -8.57 -4.16
CA ASN A 125 -12.29 -9.89 -3.74
C ASN A 125 -11.43 -10.58 -2.69
N GLU A 126 -10.12 -10.37 -2.73
CA GLU A 126 -9.18 -11.11 -1.89
C GLU A 126 -8.59 -10.27 -0.76
N CYS A 127 -8.61 -8.94 -0.85
CA CYS A 127 -8.10 -8.07 0.20
C CYS A 127 -9.24 -7.37 0.95
N ILE A 128 -10.10 -6.63 0.24
CA ILE A 128 -11.08 -5.75 0.90
C ILE A 128 -12.31 -6.54 1.41
N LEU A 129 -12.98 -7.31 0.55
CA LEU A 129 -14.22 -8.03 0.89
C LEU A 129 -14.10 -9.01 2.07
N PRO A 130 -13.02 -9.80 2.22
CA PRO A 130 -12.87 -10.70 3.36
C PRO A 130 -12.84 -9.95 4.71
N ASN A 131 -12.46 -8.67 4.71
CA ASN A 131 -12.39 -7.82 5.90
C ASN A 131 -13.68 -7.05 6.20
N MET A 132 -14.73 -7.19 5.36
CA MET A 132 -16.06 -6.60 5.60
C MET A 132 -17.01 -7.53 6.35
N GLN A 133 -16.63 -8.79 6.58
CA GLN A 133 -17.48 -9.75 7.26
C GLN A 133 -17.86 -9.27 8.66
N TRP A 134 -19.14 -9.45 9.01
CA TRP A 134 -19.61 -9.06 10.32
C TRP A 134 -18.99 -9.97 11.39
N LYS A 135 -18.22 -9.37 12.30
CA LYS A 135 -17.77 -9.98 13.55
C LYS A 135 -18.09 -8.99 14.68
N ALA A 136 -18.49 -9.50 15.84
CA ALA A 136 -18.74 -8.66 17.02
C ALA A 136 -17.43 -8.10 17.58
N GLY A 137 -17.50 -6.92 18.23
CA GLY A 137 -16.37 -6.28 18.90
C GLY A 137 -15.90 -4.98 18.25
N ARG A 138 -15.25 -4.13 19.07
CA ARG A 138 -14.81 -2.78 18.64
C ARG A 138 -13.81 -2.82 17.50
N THR A 139 -12.79 -3.69 17.59
CA THR A 139 -11.75 -3.83 16.57
C THR A 139 -12.32 -4.33 15.24
N ALA A 140 -13.19 -5.35 15.29
CA ALA A 140 -13.88 -5.86 14.11
C ALA A 140 -14.77 -4.80 13.45
N GLY A 141 -15.48 -4.00 14.25
CA GLY A 141 -16.27 -2.87 13.76
C GLY A 141 -15.44 -1.80 13.08
N ALA A 142 -14.27 -1.45 13.64
CA ALA A 142 -13.34 -0.50 13.05
C ALA A 142 -12.80 -0.99 11.70
N ILE A 143 -12.33 -2.24 11.62
CA ILE A 143 -11.83 -2.84 10.36
C ILE A 143 -12.89 -2.80 9.28
N ARG A 144 -14.14 -3.19 9.60
CA ARG A 144 -15.24 -3.14 8.64
C ARG A 144 -15.51 -1.71 8.16
N ALA A 145 -15.52 -0.73 9.06
CA ALA A 145 -15.71 0.67 8.68
C ALA A 145 -14.59 1.15 7.75
N THR A 146 -13.34 0.84 8.06
CA THR A 146 -12.19 1.16 7.21
C THR A 146 -12.29 0.46 5.85
N ALA A 147 -12.66 -0.82 5.81
CA ALA A 147 -12.78 -1.58 4.56
C ALA A 147 -13.88 -1.03 3.65
N ILE A 148 -15.03 -0.65 4.21
CA ILE A 148 -16.11 0.03 3.48
C ILE A 148 -15.62 1.39 2.97
N ALA A 149 -14.92 2.17 3.80
CA ALA A 149 -14.37 3.46 3.38
C ALA A 149 -13.36 3.32 2.24
N THR A 150 -12.44 2.34 2.32
CA THR A 150 -11.47 2.04 1.25
C THR A 150 -12.18 1.64 -0.04
N LEU A 151 -13.20 0.78 0.03
CA LEU A 151 -13.99 0.40 -1.15
C LEU A 151 -14.75 1.61 -1.73
N TRP A 152 -15.31 2.45 -0.88
CA TRP A 152 -15.99 3.67 -1.30
C TRP A 152 -15.03 4.65 -1.98
N SER A 153 -13.81 4.83 -1.46
CA SER A 153 -12.76 5.62 -2.11
C SER A 153 -12.41 5.08 -3.49
N LEU A 154 -12.35 3.75 -3.67
CA LEU A 154 -12.14 3.13 -4.98
C LEU A 154 -13.27 3.49 -5.96
N PHE A 155 -14.52 3.42 -5.51
CA PHE A 155 -15.68 3.76 -6.34
C PHE A 155 -15.80 5.26 -6.62
N GLN A 156 -15.22 6.12 -5.80
CA GLN A 156 -15.17 7.56 -6.08
C GLN A 156 -14.04 7.93 -7.05
N ALA A 157 -12.86 7.32 -6.89
CA ALA A 157 -11.75 7.50 -7.83
C ALA A 157 -12.15 6.98 -9.22
N LYS A 158 -12.89 5.87 -9.27
CA LYS A 158 -13.61 5.46 -10.47
C LYS A 158 -14.91 6.22 -10.62
N SER A 159 -14.91 7.38 -11.27
CA SER A 159 -16.10 7.74 -12.04
C SER A 159 -16.33 6.63 -13.07
N PHE A 160 -17.26 5.72 -12.77
CA PHE A 160 -17.60 4.61 -13.65
C PHE A 160 -18.12 5.17 -14.97
N SER A 161 -17.27 5.23 -16.00
CA SER A 161 -17.75 5.08 -17.36
C SER A 161 -18.06 3.60 -17.55
N PHE A 162 -19.28 3.20 -17.22
CA PHE A 162 -19.89 2.04 -17.86
C PHE A 162 -20.05 2.41 -19.33
N GLU A 163 -19.03 2.17 -20.15
CA GLU A 163 -19.26 2.06 -21.58
C GLU A 163 -20.03 0.76 -21.80
N GLN A 164 -21.31 0.94 -22.16
CA GLN A 164 -22.18 -0.10 -22.73
C GLN A 164 -21.82 -0.33 -24.19
#